data_AF-A0A179UNL3-F1
#
_entry.id   AF-A0A179UNL3-F1
#
_cell.length_a   1.000
_cell.length_b   1.000
_cell.length_c   1.000
_cell.angle_alpha   90.00
_cell.angle_beta   90.00
_cell.angle_gamma   90.00
#
_symmetry.space_group_name_H-M   'P 1'
#
loop_
_entity.id
_entity.type
_entity.pdbx_description
1 polymer ?
#
loop_
_entity_poly.entity_id
_entity_poly.type
_entity_poly.pdbx_seq_one_letter_code
_entity_poly.pdbx_strand_id
1 'polypeptide(L)'
;MAVNVINHQHVNCYNSVYECAIDVEDPNGYHTGRYFPVTLGNEFKGGRYRVLHKLGWSGFATEFRVLHHLQQSSVAQANVGHPGRASVLQLLDHFEPATPYMGLIFPVMGMDLRSRIDAQHGQRLPKQVALNVCSRVALGLDYLWKCGIAHGDLYSKNVLYSAPAVSQLSEDEIMPYLGKPVTGRVQMTDGQSSSPSMPPYLVRPVSIRGDDMDIRIADLGNGRYSNLPKAFSQY
;
A
#
# COMPACT_ATOMS: atom_id res chain seq x y z
N MET A 1 -3.72 -8.34 -8.74
CA MET A 1 -3.80 -6.96 -8.22
C MET A 1 -3.69 -7.01 -6.70
N ALA A 2 -3.37 -5.91 -6.03
CA ALA A 2 -3.36 -5.81 -4.57
C ALA A 2 -4.51 -4.93 -4.08
N VAL A 3 -5.06 -5.22 -2.89
CA VAL A 3 -6.14 -4.45 -2.26
C VAL A 3 -5.64 -3.85 -0.96
N ASN A 4 -5.88 -2.56 -0.74
CA ASN A 4 -5.69 -1.89 0.54
C ASN A 4 -7.05 -1.34 1.02
N VAL A 5 -7.50 -1.69 2.23
CA VAL A 5 -8.77 -1.20 2.78
C VAL A 5 -8.50 -0.22 3.90
N ILE A 6 -8.94 1.03 3.73
CA ILE A 6 -8.63 2.15 4.64
C ILE A 6 -9.90 2.74 5.27
N ASN A 7 -9.82 3.20 6.52
CA ASN A 7 -10.89 3.97 7.18
C ASN A 7 -10.69 5.48 7.00
N HIS A 8 -11.74 6.22 6.66
CA HIS A 8 -11.73 7.68 6.53
C HIS A 8 -12.01 8.52 7.79
N GLN A 9 -12.36 7.91 8.94
CA GLN A 9 -12.77 8.59 10.19
C GLN A 9 -12.15 7.87 11.42
N HIS A 10 -11.10 8.42 12.04
CA HIS A 10 -10.32 7.74 13.09
C HIS A 10 -10.35 8.45 14.47
N VAL A 11 -10.36 7.65 15.55
CA VAL A 11 -10.21 8.09 16.96
C VAL A 11 -9.14 7.21 17.66
N ASN A 12 -8.24 7.79 18.47
CA ASN A 12 -7.18 7.04 19.18
C ASN A 12 -7.69 6.38 20.47
N CYS A 13 -7.23 5.17 20.79
CA CYS A 13 -7.42 4.50 22.08
C CYS A 13 -6.09 3.86 22.53
N TYR A 14 -5.78 3.87 23.83
CA TYR A 14 -4.44 3.61 24.37
C TYR A 14 -4.27 2.26 25.11
N ASN A 15 -5.28 1.39 25.15
CA ASN A 15 -5.18 0.10 25.85
C ASN A 15 -5.17 -1.06 24.86
N SER A 16 -4.11 -1.88 24.90
CA SER A 16 -3.99 -3.12 24.11
C SER A 16 -4.86 -4.23 24.71
N VAL A 17 -5.98 -4.51 24.04
CA VAL A 17 -6.97 -5.54 24.44
C VAL A 17 -6.76 -6.84 23.66
N TYR A 18 -6.18 -6.76 22.47
CA TYR A 18 -5.99 -7.89 21.57
C TYR A 18 -4.54 -8.09 21.19
N GLU A 19 -4.16 -9.36 21.00
CA GLU A 19 -2.84 -9.77 20.56
C GLU A 19 -2.88 -10.85 19.47
N CYS A 20 -1.78 -10.96 18.73
CA CYS A 20 -1.53 -12.02 17.77
C CYS A 20 -0.04 -12.40 17.84
N ALA A 21 0.26 -13.70 17.93
CA ALA A 21 1.62 -14.19 18.19
C ALA A 21 2.55 -14.20 16.96
N ILE A 22 2.08 -13.72 15.80
CA ILE A 22 2.85 -13.65 14.56
C ILE A 22 3.09 -12.19 14.17
N ASP A 23 4.05 -11.95 13.28
CA ASP A 23 4.36 -10.61 12.77
C ASP A 23 3.25 -10.11 11.82
N VAL A 24 2.31 -9.35 12.37
CA VAL A 24 1.11 -8.80 11.70
C VAL A 24 0.84 -7.38 12.18
N GLU A 25 -0.10 -6.69 11.54
CA GLU A 25 -0.60 -5.41 12.02
C GLU A 25 -1.21 -5.50 13.43
N ASP A 26 -1.24 -4.37 14.14
CA ASP A 26 -1.83 -4.29 15.47
C ASP A 26 -3.33 -4.70 15.46
N PRO A 27 -3.70 -5.81 16.11
CA PRO A 27 -5.09 -6.27 16.15
C PRO A 27 -6.05 -5.25 16.79
N ASN A 28 -5.54 -4.36 17.65
CA ASN A 28 -6.37 -3.34 18.29
C ASN A 28 -6.90 -2.30 17.29
N GLY A 29 -6.31 -2.20 16.09
CA GLY A 29 -6.84 -1.39 15.01
C GLY A 29 -8.22 -1.84 14.51
N TYR A 30 -8.60 -3.12 14.67
CA TYR A 30 -9.96 -3.58 14.35
C TYR A 30 -10.97 -3.16 15.42
N HIS A 31 -10.55 -3.11 16.68
CA HIS A 31 -11.39 -2.67 17.80
C HIS A 31 -11.70 -1.17 17.73
N THR A 32 -10.72 -0.35 17.33
CA THR A 32 -10.89 1.11 17.16
C THR A 32 -11.56 1.50 15.84
N GLY A 33 -11.84 0.51 14.97
CA GLY A 33 -12.35 0.74 13.62
C GLY A 33 -11.30 1.25 12.63
N ARG A 34 -10.01 1.36 12.99
CA ARG A 34 -8.94 1.71 12.04
C ARG A 34 -8.88 0.74 10.85
N TYR A 35 -9.06 -0.55 11.09
CA TYR A 35 -8.98 -1.60 10.08
C TYR A 35 -10.33 -2.24 9.80
N PHE A 36 -10.61 -2.48 8.51
CA PHE A 36 -11.72 -3.32 8.08
C PHE A 36 -11.28 -4.79 8.10
N PRO A 37 -12.05 -5.72 8.71
CA PRO A 37 -11.70 -7.13 8.74
C PRO A 37 -11.73 -7.73 7.33
N VAL A 38 -10.59 -8.24 6.88
CA VAL A 38 -10.45 -8.95 5.59
C VAL A 38 -9.85 -10.33 5.86
N THR A 39 -10.53 -11.37 5.40
CA THR A 39 -10.08 -12.77 5.51
C THR A 39 -9.80 -13.38 4.14
N LEU A 40 -9.04 -14.47 4.12
CA LEU A 40 -8.75 -15.22 2.90
C LEU A 40 -10.06 -15.74 2.30
N GLY A 41 -10.18 -15.65 0.98
CA GLY A 41 -11.39 -16.01 0.23
C GLY A 41 -12.48 -14.95 0.22
N ASN A 42 -12.34 -13.82 0.94
CA ASN A 42 -13.27 -12.71 0.78
C ASN A 42 -13.33 -12.25 -0.67
N GLU A 43 -14.55 -11.93 -1.11
CA GLU A 43 -14.83 -11.43 -2.43
C GLU A 43 -15.43 -10.02 -2.35
N PHE A 44 -14.93 -9.12 -3.19
CA PHE A 44 -15.38 -7.73 -3.28
C PHE A 44 -15.84 -7.40 -4.69
N LYS A 45 -16.71 -6.39 -4.79
CA LYS A 45 -17.24 -5.85 -6.05
C LYS A 45 -17.87 -6.96 -6.92
N GLY A 46 -18.75 -7.75 -6.31
CA GLY A 46 -19.50 -8.83 -6.99
C GLY A 46 -18.61 -9.97 -7.49
N GLY A 47 -17.63 -10.40 -6.68
CA GLY A 47 -16.71 -11.49 -7.06
C GLY A 47 -15.52 -11.07 -7.91
N ARG A 48 -15.44 -9.80 -8.33
CA ARG A 48 -14.34 -9.30 -9.19
C ARG A 48 -12.97 -9.37 -8.51
N TYR A 49 -12.93 -9.21 -7.19
CA TYR A 49 -11.69 -9.26 -6.42
C TYR A 49 -11.79 -10.29 -5.31
N ARG A 50 -10.95 -11.33 -5.38
CA ARG A 50 -10.84 -12.35 -4.34
C ARG A 50 -9.52 -12.23 -3.58
N VAL A 51 -9.58 -12.35 -2.25
CA VAL A 51 -8.40 -12.25 -1.37
C VAL A 51 -7.69 -13.60 -1.28
N LEU A 52 -6.47 -13.68 -1.80
CA LEU A 52 -5.66 -14.91 -1.82
C LEU A 52 -4.52 -14.92 -0.79
N HIS A 53 -3.92 -13.76 -0.54
CA HIS A 53 -2.79 -13.62 0.36
C HIS A 53 -2.70 -12.17 0.87
N LYS A 54 -1.91 -11.94 1.92
CA LYS A 54 -1.56 -10.60 2.41
C LYS A 54 -0.18 -10.17 1.94
N LEU A 55 -0.04 -8.91 1.51
CA LEU A 55 1.23 -8.29 1.09
C LEU A 55 1.71 -7.18 2.05
N GLY A 56 0.82 -6.64 2.88
CA GLY A 56 1.13 -5.58 3.84
C GLY A 56 -0.13 -5.01 4.46
N TRP A 57 0.01 -3.87 5.14
CA TRP A 57 -1.08 -3.11 5.76
C TRP A 57 -0.78 -1.60 5.72
N SER A 58 -1.82 -0.79 5.56
CA SER A 58 -1.78 0.68 5.65
C SER A 58 -3.09 1.17 6.29
N GLY A 59 -3.10 2.37 6.88
CA GLY A 59 -4.20 2.84 7.74
C GLY A 59 -4.68 4.27 7.48
N PHE A 60 -4.36 4.89 6.34
CA PHE A 60 -4.57 6.33 6.15
C PHE A 60 -5.66 6.69 5.14
N ALA A 61 -6.71 7.34 5.64
CA ALA A 61 -7.81 7.97 4.92
C ALA A 61 -7.41 8.87 3.74
N THR A 62 -6.32 9.62 3.87
CA THR A 62 -5.98 10.68 2.90
C THR A 62 -5.50 10.10 1.56
N GLU A 63 -5.07 8.83 1.56
CA GLU A 63 -4.48 8.17 0.40
C GLU A 63 -5.44 8.18 -0.81
N PHE A 64 -6.72 7.86 -0.60
CA PHE A 64 -7.72 7.90 -1.67
C PHE A 64 -7.85 9.29 -2.31
N ARG A 65 -7.85 10.36 -1.51
CA ARG A 65 -8.03 11.72 -2.03
C ARG A 65 -6.88 12.14 -2.94
N VAL A 66 -5.65 11.81 -2.54
CA VAL A 66 -4.45 12.13 -3.33
C VAL A 66 -4.44 11.29 -4.61
N LEU A 67 -4.71 9.99 -4.52
CA LEU A 67 -4.77 9.10 -5.68
C LEU A 67 -5.85 9.52 -6.68
N HIS A 68 -7.04 9.88 -6.19
CA HIS A 68 -8.13 10.37 -7.01
C HIS A 68 -7.77 11.70 -7.70
N HIS A 69 -7.10 12.62 -7.00
CA HIS A 69 -6.57 13.85 -7.59
C HIS A 69 -5.57 13.58 -8.72
N LEU A 70 -4.63 12.64 -8.51
CA LEU A 70 -3.65 12.24 -9.53
C LEU A 70 -4.28 11.52 -10.73
N GLN A 71 -5.47 10.95 -10.58
CA GLN A 71 -6.21 10.35 -11.68
C GLN A 71 -7.10 11.34 -12.44
N GLN A 72 -7.78 12.26 -11.74
CA GLN A 72 -8.93 13.00 -12.31
C GLN A 72 -8.70 14.50 -12.45
N SER A 73 -7.73 15.09 -11.74
CA SER A 73 -7.56 16.55 -11.77
C SER A 73 -7.05 17.04 -13.12
N SER A 74 -7.47 18.24 -13.53
CA SER A 74 -6.98 18.88 -14.76
C SER A 74 -5.46 19.06 -14.76
N VAL A 75 -4.86 19.33 -13.59
CA VAL A 75 -3.40 19.47 -13.44
C VAL A 75 -2.69 18.14 -13.67
N ALA A 76 -3.22 17.03 -13.14
CA ALA A 76 -2.65 15.72 -13.41
C ALA A 76 -2.82 15.30 -14.88
N GLN A 77 -3.97 15.61 -15.49
CA GLN A 77 -4.21 15.36 -16.91
C GLN A 77 -3.27 16.16 -17.82
N ALA A 78 -2.97 17.42 -17.48
CA ALA A 78 -1.96 18.22 -18.17
C ALA A 78 -0.53 17.62 -18.07
N ASN A 79 -0.28 16.77 -17.08
CA ASN A 79 1.00 16.10 -16.84
C ASN A 79 0.96 14.59 -17.16
N VAL A 80 -0.04 14.11 -17.91
CA VAL A 80 -0.23 12.67 -18.20
C VAL A 80 0.98 12.03 -18.90
N GLY A 81 1.69 12.79 -19.72
CA GLY A 81 2.91 12.38 -20.45
C GLY A 81 4.21 12.54 -19.67
N HIS A 82 4.15 12.98 -18.41
CA HIS A 82 5.34 13.16 -17.59
C HIS A 82 6.01 11.81 -17.27
N PRO A 83 7.31 11.62 -17.53
CA PRO A 83 7.97 10.31 -17.34
C PRO A 83 7.94 9.84 -15.88
N GLY A 84 7.93 10.78 -14.94
CA GLY A 84 7.81 10.48 -13.51
C GLY A 84 6.49 9.89 -13.06
N ARG A 85 5.43 9.97 -13.88
CA ARG A 85 4.13 9.35 -13.55
C ARG A 85 4.25 7.84 -13.36
N ALA A 86 5.11 7.18 -14.13
CA ALA A 86 5.37 5.75 -14.01
C ALA A 86 6.11 5.38 -12.69
N SER A 87 6.78 6.35 -12.07
CA SER A 87 7.51 6.18 -10.80
C SER A 87 6.63 6.44 -9.56
N VAL A 88 5.31 6.59 -9.72
CA VAL A 88 4.36 6.79 -8.61
C VAL A 88 3.28 5.73 -8.69
N LEU A 89 2.93 5.14 -7.56
CA LEU A 89 1.88 4.13 -7.48
C LEU A 89 0.55 4.70 -8.02
N GLN A 90 -0.03 3.99 -8.98
CA GLN A 90 -1.29 4.41 -9.62
C GLN A 90 -2.44 3.55 -9.08
N LEU A 91 -3.53 4.20 -8.70
CA LEU A 91 -4.79 3.52 -8.39
C LEU A 91 -5.34 2.88 -9.68
N LEU A 92 -5.80 1.63 -9.61
CA LEU A 92 -6.42 0.92 -10.75
C LEU A 92 -7.95 0.93 -10.66
N ASP A 93 -8.47 0.77 -9.45
CA ASP A 93 -9.91 0.75 -9.16
C ASP A 93 -10.13 1.05 -7.67
N HIS A 94 -11.36 1.33 -7.29
CA HIS A 94 -11.78 1.41 -5.89
C HIS A 94 -13.21 0.88 -5.70
N PHE A 95 -13.57 0.61 -4.45
CA PHE A 95 -14.92 0.18 -4.04
C PHE A 95 -15.14 0.50 -2.56
N GLU A 96 -16.40 0.57 -2.12
CA GLU A 96 -16.77 0.77 -0.72
C GLU A 96 -17.32 -0.54 -0.14
N PRO A 97 -16.54 -1.33 0.62
CA PRO A 97 -17.04 -2.58 1.20
C PRO A 97 -18.08 -2.35 2.30
N ALA A 98 -17.92 -1.28 3.07
CA ALA A 98 -18.85 -0.81 4.09
C ALA A 98 -18.45 0.61 4.47
N THR A 99 -19.39 1.50 4.74
CA THR A 99 -19.08 2.84 5.26
C THR A 99 -18.45 2.73 6.66
N PRO A 100 -17.37 3.47 7.00
CA PRO A 100 -16.65 4.50 6.22
C PRO A 100 -15.37 4.00 5.50
N TYR A 101 -15.30 2.73 5.14
CA TYR A 101 -14.12 2.08 4.59
C TYR A 101 -14.08 2.13 3.06
N MET A 102 -12.89 2.36 2.50
CA MET A 102 -12.64 2.34 1.06
C MET A 102 -11.62 1.26 0.71
N GLY A 103 -11.95 0.39 -0.23
CA GLY A 103 -11.03 -0.57 -0.85
C GLY A 103 -10.36 0.05 -2.07
N LEU A 104 -9.02 0.10 -2.06
CA LEU A 104 -8.17 0.64 -3.11
C LEU A 104 -7.44 -0.51 -3.83
N ILE A 105 -7.53 -0.53 -5.16
CA ILE A 105 -6.89 -1.56 -5.99
C ILE A 105 -5.62 -1.01 -6.64
N PHE A 106 -4.52 -1.72 -6.50
CA PHE A 106 -3.21 -1.35 -7.02
C PHE A 106 -2.58 -2.46 -7.88
N PRO A 107 -1.58 -2.13 -8.72
CA PRO A 107 -0.66 -3.12 -9.27
C PRO A 107 -0.01 -3.92 -8.14
N VAL A 108 0.40 -5.16 -8.44
CA VAL A 108 1.14 -5.96 -7.46
C VAL A 108 2.54 -5.36 -7.30
N MET A 109 2.85 -4.96 -6.08
CA MET A 109 4.17 -4.47 -5.70
C MET A 109 4.92 -5.56 -4.93
N GLY A 110 6.24 -5.56 -5.09
CA GLY A 110 7.18 -6.30 -4.28
C GLY A 110 7.57 -5.56 -3.01
N MET A 111 8.67 -6.02 -2.42
CA MET A 111 9.24 -5.48 -1.19
C MET A 111 9.63 -4.01 -1.36
N ASP A 112 9.72 -3.35 -0.23
CA ASP A 112 10.21 -1.99 -0.16
C ASP A 112 11.76 -1.92 -0.24
N LEU A 113 12.26 -0.72 -0.51
CA LEU A 113 13.69 -0.44 -0.60
C LEU A 113 14.43 -0.76 0.70
N ARG A 114 13.83 -0.53 1.88
CA ARG A 114 14.48 -0.88 3.16
C ARG A 114 14.66 -2.38 3.27
N SER A 115 13.61 -3.16 3.05
CA SER A 115 13.68 -4.62 3.03
C SER A 115 14.72 -5.13 2.03
N ARG A 116 14.84 -4.48 0.86
CA ARG A 116 15.85 -4.84 -0.14
C ARG A 116 17.28 -4.56 0.31
N ILE A 117 17.51 -3.46 1.02
CA ILE A 117 18.81 -3.11 1.60
C ILE A 117 19.16 -4.09 2.72
N ASP A 118 18.21 -4.42 3.60
CA ASP A 118 18.44 -5.34 4.71
C ASP A 118 18.80 -6.75 4.20
N ALA A 119 18.22 -7.17 3.07
CA ALA A 119 18.57 -8.41 2.36
C ALA A 119 19.99 -8.42 1.75
N GLN A 120 20.73 -7.32 1.76
CA GLN A 120 22.15 -7.28 1.37
C GLN A 120 23.10 -7.67 2.50
N HIS A 121 22.60 -8.02 3.69
CA HIS A 121 23.40 -8.47 4.84
C HIS A 121 24.53 -7.49 5.19
N GLY A 122 24.23 -6.18 5.18
CA GLY A 122 25.19 -5.11 5.47
C GLY A 122 25.97 -4.59 4.26
N GLN A 123 25.86 -5.23 3.09
CA GLN A 123 26.43 -4.70 1.85
C GLN A 123 25.59 -3.57 1.24
N ARG A 124 26.21 -2.78 0.36
CA ARG A 124 25.52 -1.74 -0.42
C ARG A 124 24.76 -2.38 -1.58
N LEU A 125 23.68 -1.73 -2.01
CA LEU A 125 23.05 -2.08 -3.27
C LEU A 125 24.04 -1.95 -4.44
N PRO A 126 23.94 -2.79 -5.47
CA PRO A 126 24.70 -2.61 -6.69
C PRO A 126 24.52 -1.19 -7.24
N LYS A 127 25.59 -0.57 -7.73
CA LYS A 127 25.60 0.82 -8.21
C LYS A 127 24.45 1.12 -9.18
N GLN A 128 24.19 0.22 -10.13
CA GLN A 128 23.14 0.40 -11.12
C GLN A 128 21.74 0.44 -10.49
N VAL A 129 21.48 -0.43 -9.51
CA VAL A 129 20.21 -0.47 -8.78
C VAL A 129 20.03 0.81 -7.97
N ALA A 130 21.07 1.23 -7.23
CA ALA A 130 21.03 2.47 -6.45
C ALA A 130 20.76 3.71 -7.33
N LEU A 131 21.44 3.82 -8.47
CA LEU A 131 21.21 4.91 -9.42
C LEU A 131 19.80 4.88 -10.00
N ASN A 132 19.27 3.68 -10.30
CA ASN A 132 17.90 3.55 -10.78
C ASN A 132 16.90 4.01 -9.72
N VAL A 133 17.05 3.57 -8.46
CA VAL A 133 16.23 4.03 -7.33
C VAL A 133 16.23 5.56 -7.25
N CYS A 134 17.40 6.19 -7.23
CA CYS A 134 17.50 7.65 -7.15
C CYS A 134 16.82 8.34 -8.35
N SER A 135 17.05 7.85 -9.57
CA SER A 135 16.43 8.40 -10.78
C SER A 135 14.91 8.28 -10.75
N ARG A 136 14.37 7.10 -10.42
CA ARG A 136 12.92 6.85 -10.37
C ARG A 136 12.26 7.70 -9.29
N VAL A 137 12.84 7.77 -8.09
CA VAL A 137 12.32 8.60 -6.99
C VAL A 137 12.34 10.08 -7.35
N ALA A 138 13.45 10.59 -7.91
CA ALA A 138 13.54 12.00 -8.32
C ALA A 138 12.48 12.35 -9.38
N LEU A 139 12.31 11.48 -10.40
CA LEU A 139 11.28 11.67 -11.42
C LEU A 139 9.87 11.62 -10.82
N GLY A 140 9.60 10.69 -9.92
CA GLY A 140 8.30 10.56 -9.25
C GLY A 140 7.96 11.79 -8.41
N LEU A 141 8.94 12.34 -7.69
CA LEU A 141 8.78 13.58 -6.94
C LEU A 141 8.51 14.79 -7.85
N ASP A 142 9.23 14.93 -8.97
CA ASP A 142 8.98 16.00 -9.94
C ASP A 142 7.56 15.90 -10.52
N TYR A 143 7.09 14.69 -10.82
CA TYR A 143 5.71 14.47 -11.25
C TYR A 143 4.68 14.88 -10.19
N LEU A 144 4.84 14.41 -8.94
CA LEU A 144 3.95 14.76 -7.84
C LEU A 144 3.90 16.27 -7.65
N TRP A 145 5.06 16.92 -7.67
CA TRP A 145 5.19 18.37 -7.55
C TRP A 145 4.45 19.11 -8.67
N LYS A 146 4.62 18.72 -9.93
CA LYS A 146 3.88 19.30 -11.07
C LYS A 146 2.37 19.06 -11.00
N CYS A 147 1.95 18.00 -10.31
CA CYS A 147 0.54 17.74 -10.01
C CYS A 147 0.02 18.51 -8.78
N GLY A 148 0.86 19.33 -8.15
CA GLY A 148 0.52 20.10 -6.96
C GLY A 148 0.45 19.26 -5.68
N ILE A 149 1.19 18.15 -5.62
CA ILE A 149 1.22 17.23 -4.48
C ILE A 149 2.62 17.17 -3.87
N ALA A 150 2.72 17.40 -2.57
CA ALA A 150 3.86 17.02 -1.76
C ALA A 150 3.57 15.68 -1.08
N HIS A 151 4.49 14.71 -1.16
CA HIS A 151 4.29 13.37 -0.60
C HIS A 151 4.10 13.35 0.93
N GLY A 152 4.86 14.18 1.66
CA GLY A 152 4.72 14.36 3.10
C GLY A 152 5.28 13.26 4.01
N ASP A 153 5.80 12.15 3.45
CA ASP A 153 6.35 11.02 4.23
C ASP A 153 7.22 10.09 3.37
N LEU A 154 8.19 10.66 2.64
CA LEU A 154 9.05 9.85 1.77
C LEU A 154 10.22 9.27 2.56
N TYR A 155 10.25 7.95 2.68
CA TYR A 155 11.38 7.19 3.21
C TYR A 155 11.45 5.80 2.56
N SER A 156 12.47 5.01 2.88
CA SER A 156 12.78 3.76 2.16
C SER A 156 11.72 2.66 2.24
N LYS A 157 10.76 2.70 3.19
CA LYS A 157 9.62 1.75 3.15
C LYS A 157 8.51 2.17 2.18
N ASN A 158 8.48 3.45 1.79
CA ASN A 158 7.50 4.02 0.86
C ASN A 158 8.02 4.04 -0.59
N VAL A 159 9.09 3.30 -0.87
CA VAL A 159 9.65 3.09 -2.21
C VAL A 159 9.61 1.59 -2.49
N LEU A 160 8.76 1.17 -3.41
CA LEU A 160 8.46 -0.24 -3.69
C LEU A 160 8.99 -0.64 -5.07
N TYR A 161 9.48 -1.88 -5.19
CA TYR A 161 9.77 -2.50 -6.49
C TYR A 161 8.48 -3.08 -7.07
N SER A 162 8.19 -2.87 -8.35
CA SER A 162 7.00 -3.45 -8.99
C SER A 162 7.17 -4.96 -9.21
N ALA A 163 6.07 -5.72 -9.18
CA ALA A 163 6.10 -7.16 -9.45
C ALA A 163 5.15 -7.55 -10.60
N PRO A 164 5.36 -7.04 -11.83
CA PRO A 164 4.46 -7.27 -12.96
C PRO A 164 4.35 -8.75 -13.33
N ALA A 165 5.44 -9.53 -13.19
CA ALA A 165 5.41 -10.98 -13.45
C ALA A 165 4.36 -11.71 -12.58
N VAL A 166 4.19 -11.30 -11.33
CA VAL A 166 3.20 -11.88 -10.40
C VAL A 166 1.76 -11.56 -10.83
N SER A 167 1.55 -10.40 -11.47
CA SER A 167 0.22 -9.99 -11.94
C SER A 167 -0.31 -10.82 -13.11
N GLN A 168 0.57 -11.60 -13.77
CA GLN A 168 0.23 -12.44 -14.91
C GLN A 168 0.03 -13.92 -14.52
N LEU A 169 0.31 -14.29 -13.27
CA LEU A 169 0.11 -15.65 -12.79
C LEU A 169 -1.38 -15.92 -12.61
N SER A 170 -1.81 -17.12 -13.02
CA SER A 170 -3.11 -17.67 -12.64
C SER A 170 -3.15 -17.97 -11.14
N GLU A 171 -4.34 -18.26 -10.61
CA GLU A 171 -4.48 -18.62 -9.20
C GLU A 171 -3.74 -19.91 -8.84
N ASP A 172 -3.75 -20.89 -9.73
CA ASP A 172 -3.05 -22.17 -9.53
C ASP A 172 -1.53 -22.01 -9.54
N GLU A 173 -1.01 -20.96 -10.19
CA GLU A 173 0.42 -20.64 -10.25
C GLU A 173 0.86 -19.70 -9.12
N ILE A 174 0.02 -18.74 -8.73
CA ILE A 174 0.37 -17.74 -7.71
C ILE A 174 0.43 -18.36 -6.31
N MET A 175 -0.41 -19.34 -6.01
CA MET A 175 -0.45 -19.97 -4.68
C MET A 175 0.84 -20.75 -4.38
N PRO A 176 1.39 -21.60 -5.26
CA PRO A 176 2.72 -22.18 -5.09
C PRO A 176 3.83 -21.13 -5.02
N TYR A 177 3.72 -20.04 -5.80
CA TYR A 177 4.71 -18.96 -5.82
C TYR A 177 4.79 -18.20 -4.48
N LEU A 178 3.65 -17.86 -3.88
CA LEU A 178 3.58 -17.16 -2.60
C LEU A 178 3.75 -18.09 -1.40
N GLY A 179 3.50 -19.38 -1.59
CA GLY A 179 3.45 -20.37 -0.52
C GLY A 179 2.11 -20.36 0.21
N LYS A 180 1.97 -21.27 1.19
CA LYS A 180 0.76 -21.36 2.01
C LYS A 180 0.70 -20.15 2.96
N PRO A 181 -0.45 -19.45 3.04
CA PRO A 181 -0.63 -18.37 4.00
C PRO A 181 -0.35 -18.83 5.44
N VAL A 182 0.42 -18.02 6.17
CA VAL A 182 0.69 -18.25 7.59
C VAL A 182 -0.29 -17.41 8.40
N THR A 183 -1.15 -18.08 9.18
CA THR A 183 -2.20 -17.44 9.97
C THR A 183 -1.92 -17.54 11.47
N GLY A 184 -2.25 -16.49 12.21
CA GLY A 184 -2.21 -16.47 13.67
C GLY A 184 -3.57 -16.07 14.23
N ARG A 185 -4.01 -16.73 15.30
CA ARG A 185 -5.28 -16.43 15.95
C ARG A 185 -5.22 -15.07 16.65
N VAL A 186 -6.29 -14.31 16.58
CA VAL A 186 -6.47 -13.10 17.41
C VAL A 186 -7.09 -13.51 18.74
N GLN A 187 -6.48 -13.08 19.84
CA GLN A 187 -6.93 -13.43 21.20
C GLN A 187 -7.02 -12.16 22.04
N MET A 188 -7.96 -12.15 23.00
CA MET A 188 -7.99 -11.11 24.02
C MET A 188 -6.88 -11.38 25.04
N THR A 189 -6.21 -10.32 25.50
CA THR A 189 -5.09 -10.41 26.45
C THR A 189 -5.52 -10.94 27.82
N ASP A 190 -6.80 -10.85 28.16
CA ASP A 190 -7.40 -11.37 29.40
C ASP A 190 -8.01 -12.79 29.24
N GLY A 191 -7.87 -13.41 28.07
CA GLY A 191 -8.37 -14.76 27.79
C GLY A 191 -9.88 -14.84 27.55
N GLN A 192 -10.60 -13.72 27.48
CA GLN A 192 -12.04 -13.71 27.17
C GLN A 192 -12.32 -13.96 25.68
N SER A 193 -13.59 -14.21 25.37
CA SER A 193 -14.04 -14.44 23.99
C SER A 193 -14.05 -13.15 23.18
N SER A 194 -13.42 -13.16 22.01
CA SER A 194 -13.33 -12.02 21.10
C SER A 194 -14.71 -11.54 20.61
N SER A 195 -14.88 -10.23 20.46
CA SER A 195 -16.06 -9.63 19.82
C SER A 195 -16.31 -10.20 18.41
N PRO A 196 -17.57 -10.36 17.96
CA PRO A 196 -17.91 -10.79 16.59
C PRO A 196 -17.33 -9.90 15.47
N SER A 197 -16.99 -8.65 15.78
CA SER A 197 -16.38 -7.71 14.83
C SER A 197 -14.87 -7.93 14.60
N MET A 198 -14.23 -8.80 15.39
CA MET A 198 -12.81 -9.10 15.29
C MET A 198 -12.56 -10.24 14.28
N PRO A 199 -11.56 -10.11 13.40
CA PRO A 199 -11.18 -11.23 12.54
C PRO A 199 -10.67 -12.39 13.42
N PRO A 200 -11.07 -13.64 13.14
CA PRO A 200 -10.69 -14.80 13.96
C PRO A 200 -9.18 -15.12 13.86
N TYR A 201 -8.54 -14.68 12.77
CA TYR A 201 -7.12 -14.80 12.53
C TYR A 201 -6.61 -13.63 11.70
N LEU A 202 -5.31 -13.36 11.81
CA LEU A 202 -4.57 -12.48 10.91
C LEU A 202 -3.61 -13.32 10.06
N VAL A 203 -3.24 -12.77 8.91
CA VAL A 203 -2.35 -13.41 7.94
C VAL A 203 -1.03 -12.66 7.93
N ARG A 204 0.10 -13.36 8.11
CA ARG A 204 1.43 -12.75 7.95
C ARG A 204 1.65 -12.32 6.50
N PRO A 205 2.13 -11.09 6.22
CA PRO A 205 2.47 -10.69 4.86
C PRO A 205 3.52 -11.60 4.24
N VAL A 206 3.36 -11.88 2.94
CA VAL A 206 4.42 -12.49 2.14
C VAL A 206 5.23 -11.41 1.45
N SER A 207 6.54 -11.64 1.33
CA SER A 207 7.45 -10.76 0.62
C SER A 207 7.65 -11.25 -0.82
N ILE A 208 7.46 -10.35 -1.78
CA ILE A 208 7.76 -10.58 -3.20
C ILE A 208 9.00 -9.75 -3.52
N ARG A 209 9.98 -10.28 -4.25
CA ARG A 209 11.22 -9.54 -4.57
C ARG A 209 10.96 -8.27 -5.39
N GLY A 210 10.17 -8.37 -6.45
CA GLY A 210 9.97 -7.29 -7.42
C GLY A 210 11.14 -7.12 -8.40
N ASP A 211 10.94 -6.25 -9.38
CA ASP A 211 11.88 -5.93 -10.47
C ASP A 211 12.76 -4.72 -10.09
N ASP A 212 14.08 -4.89 -10.17
CA ASP A 212 15.08 -3.87 -9.82
C ASP A 212 15.02 -2.63 -10.74
N MET A 213 14.35 -2.75 -11.89
CA MET A 213 14.22 -1.69 -12.89
C MET A 213 12.91 -0.89 -12.79
N ASP A 214 11.85 -1.45 -12.21
CA ASP A 214 10.55 -0.77 -12.05
C ASP A 214 10.31 -0.46 -10.57
N ILE A 215 10.40 0.83 -10.22
CA ILE A 215 10.34 1.33 -8.84
C ILE A 215 9.29 2.43 -8.77
N ARG A 216 8.48 2.40 -7.72
CA ARG A 216 7.41 3.37 -7.51
C ARG A 216 7.39 3.89 -6.09
N ILE A 217 7.13 5.19 -5.97
CA ILE A 217 6.78 5.84 -4.72
C ILE A 217 5.35 5.42 -4.35
N ALA A 218 5.15 4.98 -3.11
CA ALA A 218 3.89 4.48 -2.57
C ALA A 218 3.55 5.18 -1.25
N ASP A 219 2.40 4.83 -0.66
CA ASP A 219 1.88 5.43 0.58
C ASP A 219 1.72 6.96 0.49
N LEU A 220 0.67 7.37 -0.23
CA LEU A 220 0.30 8.78 -0.35
C LEU A 220 -0.63 9.23 0.78
N GLY A 221 -0.71 8.46 1.88
CA GLY A 221 -1.57 8.73 3.04
C GLY A 221 -1.22 10.01 3.80
N ASN A 222 0.02 10.48 3.67
CA ASN A 222 0.49 11.75 4.23
C ASN A 222 0.61 12.87 3.18
N GLY A 223 0.16 12.61 1.94
CA GLY A 223 0.23 13.55 0.84
C GLY A 223 -0.62 14.80 1.07
N ARG A 224 -0.10 15.96 0.69
CA ARG A 224 -0.76 17.26 0.83
C ARG A 224 -0.71 18.04 -0.46
N TYR A 225 -1.76 18.81 -0.71
CA TYR A 225 -1.73 19.81 -1.77
C TYR A 225 -0.62 20.81 -1.45
N SER A 226 0.32 20.98 -2.37
CA SER A 226 1.36 22.00 -2.24
C SER A 226 0.70 23.36 -2.37
N ASN A 227 0.69 24.16 -1.31
CA ASN A 227 0.29 25.56 -1.38
C ASN A 227 1.33 26.33 -2.21
N LEU A 228 1.14 26.39 -3.53
CA LEU A 228 1.89 27.29 -4.39
C LEU A 228 0.92 28.26 -5.07
N PRO A 229 1.23 29.57 -5.06
CA PRO A 229 0.69 30.49 -6.04
C PRO A 229 0.99 29.96 -7.46
N LYS A 230 0.08 30.17 -8.41
CA LYS A 230 0.26 29.89 -9.84
C LYS A 230 1.32 30.82 -10.48
N ALA A 231 2.54 30.84 -9.96
CA ALA A 231 3.67 31.55 -10.55
C ALA A 231 4.63 30.49 -11.11
N PHE A 232 5.16 30.73 -12.32
CA PHE A 232 6.01 29.85 -13.15
C PHE A 232 5.34 29.06 -14.27
N SER A 233 4.26 29.59 -14.86
CA SER A 233 3.84 29.19 -16.22
C SER A 233 3.79 30.40 -17.18
N GLN A 234 4.85 31.20 -17.22
CA GLN A 234 5.12 32.16 -18.30
C GLN A 234 6.62 32.46 -18.34
N TYR A 235 7.41 31.63 -19.04
CA TYR A 235 8.61 32.01 -19.80
C TYR A 235 8.88 30.90 -20.82
#